data_AF-A0A7S2PCY6-F1
#
_entry.id   AF-A0A7S2PCY6-F1
#
_cell.length_a   1.000
_cell.length_b   1.000
_cell.length_c   1.000
_cell.angle_alpha   90.00
_cell.angle_beta   90.00
_cell.angle_gamma   90.00
#
_symmetry.space_group_name_H-M   'P 1'
#
loop_
_entity.id
_entity.type
_entity.pdbx_description
1 polymer ?
#
loop_
_entity_poly.entity_id
_entity_poly.type
_entity_poly.pdbx_seq_one_letter_code
_entity_poly.pdbx_strand_id
1 'polypeptide(L)'
;NSNSIISPRHLEFGGKSPLLTKKALQKLVRSPAGASPVVESGDRLRFSPTLLTKRHQQALLAIQRKRWSELENLLTANKWLAEMTDILSGQLLLHQIALHGASAPIMLINSIYDYYPNGVHKFDNHGNLPLHMACSAG
;
A
#
# COMPACT_ATOMS: atom_id res chain seq x y z
N ASN A 1 -51.70 5.88 29.66
CA ASN A 1 -51.48 4.48 29.30
C ASN A 1 -50.69 4.39 28.02
N SER A 2 -49.52 3.77 27.90
CA SER A 2 -48.60 3.14 28.85
C SER A 2 -47.29 2.92 28.08
N ASN A 3 -46.16 3.15 28.75
CA ASN A 3 -44.80 2.69 28.38
C ASN A 3 -44.82 1.26 27.81
N SER A 4 -43.97 0.85 26.85
CA SER A 4 -42.57 0.39 27.00
C SER A 4 -42.28 -0.57 25.80
N ILE A 5 -41.08 -0.85 25.28
CA ILE A 5 -39.90 -1.55 25.81
C ILE A 5 -38.76 -1.47 24.76
N ILE A 6 -37.52 -1.59 25.24
CA ILE A 6 -36.18 -1.47 24.66
C ILE A 6 -35.66 -2.80 24.01
N SER A 7 -35.02 -2.73 22.81
CA SER A 7 -33.90 -3.57 22.20
C SER A 7 -33.98 -5.14 22.22
N PRO A 8 -33.01 -5.95 21.68
CA PRO A 8 -31.88 -5.78 20.72
C PRO A 8 -31.69 -6.92 19.65
N ARG A 9 -30.68 -6.76 18.76
CA ARG A 9 -29.78 -7.77 18.11
C ARG A 9 -30.29 -9.18 17.68
N HIS A 10 -30.21 -9.49 16.37
CA HIS A 10 -29.42 -10.62 15.80
C HIS A 10 -29.61 -10.68 14.27
N LEU A 11 -28.56 -10.39 13.49
CA LEU A 11 -28.45 -10.86 12.12
C LEU A 11 -27.26 -11.81 12.08
N GLU A 12 -27.57 -13.11 12.02
CA GLU A 12 -26.58 -14.17 11.91
C GLU A 12 -26.00 -14.22 10.50
N PHE A 13 -24.69 -13.94 10.36
CA PHE A 13 -23.94 -14.33 9.17
C PHE A 13 -23.36 -15.72 9.39
N GLY A 14 -24.09 -16.73 8.92
CA GLY A 14 -23.62 -18.10 8.79
C GLY A 14 -22.41 -18.19 7.86
N GLY A 15 -21.36 -18.84 8.34
CA GLY A 15 -20.05 -18.88 7.71
C GLY A 15 -19.94 -19.73 6.45
N LYS A 16 -18.82 -19.50 5.76
CA LYS A 16 -17.85 -20.52 5.29
C LYS A 16 -16.77 -19.83 4.47
N SER A 17 -15.60 -19.67 5.06
CA SER A 17 -14.35 -19.34 4.37
C SER A 17 -13.90 -20.55 3.54
N PRO A 18 -13.61 -20.42 2.23
CA PRO A 18 -12.99 -21.48 1.47
C PRO A 18 -11.48 -21.47 1.70
N LEU A 19 -11.01 -22.42 2.51
CA LEU A 19 -9.60 -22.78 2.65
C LEU A 19 -9.07 -23.29 1.29
N LEU A 20 -8.31 -22.45 0.60
CA LEU A 20 -7.56 -22.83 -0.59
C LEU A 20 -6.52 -23.90 -0.22
N THR A 21 -6.76 -25.14 -0.62
CA THR A 21 -5.85 -26.25 -0.37
C THR A 21 -4.62 -26.18 -1.27
N LYS A 22 -3.45 -26.52 -0.70
CA LYS A 22 -2.11 -26.47 -1.31
C LYS A 22 -1.98 -27.17 -2.69
N LYS A 23 -2.96 -28.00 -3.06
CA LYS A 23 -3.03 -28.71 -4.34
C LYS A 23 -3.39 -27.81 -5.54
N ALA A 24 -4.04 -26.67 -5.32
CA ALA A 24 -4.38 -25.73 -6.39
C ALA A 24 -3.19 -24.90 -6.89
N LEU A 25 -2.18 -24.68 -6.04
CA LEU A 25 -0.99 -23.87 -6.38
C LEU A 25 0.03 -24.63 -7.24
N GLN A 26 -0.03 -25.96 -7.33
CA GLN A 26 0.97 -26.76 -8.04
C GLN A 26 0.64 -27.02 -9.52
N LYS A 27 -0.56 -26.64 -9.98
CA LYS A 27 -1.04 -26.95 -11.34
C LYS A 27 -0.86 -25.80 -12.36
N LEU A 28 -0.32 -24.65 -11.95
CA LEU A 28 -0.08 -23.50 -12.84
C LEU A 28 1.35 -23.41 -13.39
N VAL A 29 2.19 -24.43 -13.20
CA VAL A 29 3.56 -24.49 -13.77
C VAL A 29 3.59 -25.52 -14.90
N ARG A 30 3.05 -25.17 -16.08
CA ARG A 30 3.43 -25.76 -17.38
C ARG A 30 3.17 -24.76 -18.52
N SER A 31 4.25 -24.18 -19.07
CA SER A 31 4.24 -23.49 -20.38
C SER A 31 4.13 -24.50 -21.54
N PRO A 32 3.80 -24.04 -22.77
CA PRO A 32 4.89 -23.82 -23.73
C PRO A 32 4.73 -22.62 -24.70
N ALA A 33 5.91 -22.06 -25.04
CA ALA A 33 6.40 -21.55 -26.33
C ALA A 33 5.54 -20.65 -27.26
N GLY A 34 6.08 -19.46 -27.56
CA GLY A 34 6.10 -18.95 -28.94
C GLY A 34 5.57 -17.53 -29.20
N ALA A 35 6.28 -16.47 -28.76
CA ALA A 35 6.37 -15.17 -29.44
C ALA A 35 7.46 -14.30 -28.76
N SER A 36 8.46 -13.86 -29.52
CA SER A 36 9.56 -12.96 -29.10
C SER A 36 9.19 -11.48 -29.29
N PRO A 37 10.08 -10.52 -28.99
CA PRO A 37 10.54 -10.05 -27.68
C PRO A 37 10.21 -8.54 -27.51
N VAL A 38 10.80 -7.90 -26.50
CA VAL A 38 10.86 -6.43 -26.25
C VAL A 38 9.74 -5.86 -25.38
N VAL A 39 9.92 -5.94 -24.05
CA VAL A 39 10.47 -4.82 -23.26
C VAL A 39 10.93 -5.37 -21.90
N GLU A 40 12.24 -5.30 -21.67
CA GLU A 40 12.83 -5.43 -20.34
C GLU A 40 12.22 -4.36 -19.42
N SER A 41 11.26 -4.76 -18.60
CA SER A 41 10.92 -3.99 -17.40
C SER A 41 11.88 -4.46 -16.32
N GLY A 42 12.91 -3.63 -16.14
CA GLY A 42 14.15 -3.92 -15.46
C GLY A 42 14.05 -4.44 -14.04
N ASP A 43 15.13 -5.11 -13.66
CA ASP A 43 15.55 -5.39 -12.30
C ASP A 43 14.44 -5.84 -11.34
N ARG A 44 14.15 -7.14 -11.39
CA ARG A 44 13.74 -7.86 -10.17
C ARG A 44 14.90 -7.81 -9.18
N LEU A 45 15.07 -6.66 -8.54
CA LEU A 45 16.13 -6.39 -7.56
C LEU A 45 16.08 -7.50 -6.51
N ARG A 46 17.14 -8.32 -6.45
CA ARG A 46 17.31 -9.39 -5.46
C ARG A 46 17.69 -8.80 -4.11
N PHE A 47 16.84 -7.97 -3.54
CA PHE A 47 17.05 -7.50 -2.17
C PHE A 47 16.61 -8.58 -1.18
N SER A 48 17.38 -8.72 -0.10
CA SER A 48 16.92 -9.52 1.04
C SER A 48 15.57 -8.97 1.51
N PRO A 49 14.57 -9.81 1.81
CA PRO A 49 13.29 -9.37 2.36
C PRO A 49 13.44 -8.43 3.56
N THR A 50 14.47 -8.64 4.39
CA THR A 50 14.81 -7.77 5.54
C THR A 50 15.27 -6.37 5.15
N LEU A 51 15.91 -6.20 4.00
CA LEU A 51 16.37 -4.88 3.55
C LEU A 51 15.19 -4.07 2.97
N LEU A 52 14.30 -4.72 2.21
CA LEU A 52 13.07 -4.12 1.68
C LEU A 52 12.20 -3.58 2.82
N THR A 53 11.93 -4.42 3.82
CA THR A 53 11.12 -4.03 4.98
C THR A 53 11.79 -2.93 5.79
N LYS A 54 13.12 -2.97 5.95
CA LYS A 54 13.86 -1.92 6.67
C LYS A 54 13.80 -0.56 5.98
N ARG A 55 14.05 -0.49 4.67
CA ARG A 55 14.00 0.78 3.90
C ARG A 55 12.60 1.37 3.89
N HIS A 56 11.59 0.52 3.72
CA HIS A 56 10.20 0.93 3.78
C HIS A 56 9.83 1.47 5.16
N GLN A 57 10.21 0.76 6.24
CA GLN A 57 9.99 1.23 7.61
C GLN A 57 10.71 2.56 7.90
N GLN A 58 11.94 2.74 7.39
CA GLN A 58 12.66 4.02 7.51
C GLN A 58 11.90 5.17 6.82
N ALA A 59 11.35 4.93 5.62
CA ALA A 59 10.55 5.93 4.92
C ALA A 59 9.28 6.31 5.70
N LEU A 60 8.57 5.32 6.26
CA LEU A 60 7.39 5.55 7.10
C LEU A 60 7.74 6.37 8.35
N LEU A 61 8.84 6.02 9.04
CA LEU A 61 9.31 6.77 10.20
C LEU A 61 9.74 8.20 9.84
N ALA A 62 10.34 8.41 8.66
CA ALA A 62 10.70 9.73 8.17
C ALA A 62 9.46 10.60 7.95
N ILE A 63 8.38 10.05 7.38
CA ILE A 63 7.10 10.75 7.20
C ILE A 63 6.50 11.12 8.56
N GLN A 64 6.37 10.16 9.48
CA GLN A 64 5.79 10.39 10.80
C GLN A 64 6.56 11.44 11.62
N ARG A 65 7.88 11.49 11.43
CA ARG A 65 8.78 12.46 12.08
C ARG A 65 8.99 13.75 11.28
N LYS A 66 8.30 13.91 10.14
CA LYS A 66 8.42 15.06 9.24
C LYS A 66 9.86 15.35 8.77
N ARG A 67 10.66 14.29 8.61
CA ARG A 67 12.05 14.35 8.12
C ARG A 67 12.08 14.23 6.60
N TRP A 68 11.61 15.27 5.93
CA TRP A 68 11.41 15.27 4.47
C TRP A 68 12.70 15.02 3.69
N SER A 69 13.83 15.58 4.11
CA SER A 69 15.14 15.34 3.48
C SER A 69 15.60 13.89 3.61
N GLU A 70 15.30 13.23 4.74
CA GLU A 70 15.59 11.79 4.92
C GLU A 70 14.73 10.96 3.97
N LEU A 71 13.45 11.31 3.84
CA LEU A 71 12.53 10.64 2.91
C LEU A 71 12.94 10.83 1.44
N GLU A 72 13.34 12.04 1.05
CA GLU A 72 13.82 12.36 -0.30
C GLU A 72 15.07 11.56 -0.65
N ASN A 73 16.04 11.49 0.27
CA ASN A 73 17.24 10.67 0.10
C ASN A 73 16.89 9.18 -0.06
N LEU A 74 15.94 8.68 0.73
CA LEU A 74 15.49 7.30 0.65
C LEU A 74 14.81 6.99 -0.70
N LEU A 75 13.93 7.89 -1.17
CA LEU A 75 13.22 7.75 -2.45
C LEU A 75 14.15 7.85 -3.66
N THR A 76 15.09 8.81 -3.62
CA THR A 76 16.09 8.98 -4.69
C THR A 76 16.95 7.71 -4.83
N ALA A 77 17.34 7.10 -3.72
CA ALA A 77 18.08 5.85 -3.71
C ALA A 77 17.21 4.61 -4.00
N ASN A 78 15.89 4.67 -3.77
CA ASN A 78 14.98 3.52 -3.81
C ASN A 78 13.61 3.92 -4.36
N LYS A 79 13.52 4.15 -5.67
CA LYS A 79 12.26 4.59 -6.34
C LYS A 79 11.09 3.63 -6.12
N TRP A 80 11.37 2.33 -5.98
CA TRP A 80 10.38 1.29 -5.68
C TRP A 80 9.60 1.52 -4.38
N LEU A 81 10.11 2.36 -3.47
CA LEU A 81 9.39 2.74 -2.25
C LEU A 81 8.04 3.43 -2.53
N ALA A 82 7.91 4.12 -3.66
CA ALA A 82 6.66 4.80 -4.04
C ALA A 82 5.53 3.81 -4.35
N GLU A 83 5.86 2.63 -4.88
CA GLU A 83 4.91 1.56 -5.21
C GLU A 83 4.73 0.55 -4.07
N MET A 84 5.66 0.51 -3.12
CA MET A 84 5.62 -0.42 -2.00
C MET A 84 4.47 -0.10 -1.03
N THR A 85 3.59 -1.08 -0.82
CA THR A 85 2.54 -1.03 0.20
C THR A 85 3.03 -1.62 1.52
N ASP A 86 2.59 -1.02 2.63
CA ASP A 86 2.70 -1.66 3.94
C ASP A 86 1.85 -2.93 3.99
N ILE A 87 2.39 -4.01 4.56
CA ILE A 87 1.75 -5.32 4.57
C ILE A 87 0.54 -5.34 5.51
N LEU A 88 0.56 -4.53 6.57
CA LEU A 88 -0.49 -4.53 7.60
C LEU A 88 -1.68 -3.68 7.16
N SER A 89 -1.42 -2.48 6.64
CA SER A 89 -2.44 -1.50 6.29
C SER A 89 -2.80 -1.47 4.80
N GLY A 90 -1.94 -2.01 3.92
CA GLY A 90 -2.07 -1.89 2.47
C GLY A 90 -1.72 -0.49 1.96
N GLN A 91 -1.19 0.39 2.82
CA GLN A 91 -0.98 1.79 2.48
C GLN A 91 0.34 2.02 1.74
N LEU A 92 0.25 2.81 0.67
CA LEU A 92 1.41 3.41 -0.02
C LEU A 92 1.97 4.60 0.78
N LEU A 93 3.19 5.04 0.45
CA LEU A 93 3.74 6.28 0.98
C LEU A 93 2.83 7.50 0.72
N LEU A 94 2.10 7.52 -0.40
CA LEU A 94 1.13 8.57 -0.70
C LEU A 94 0.00 8.66 0.34
N HIS A 95 -0.47 7.54 0.89
CA HIS A 95 -1.49 7.56 1.95
C HIS A 95 -0.92 8.20 3.22
N GLN A 96 0.30 7.83 3.58
CA GLN A 96 0.97 8.31 4.77
C GLN A 96 1.31 9.79 4.70
N ILE A 97 1.75 10.27 3.52
CA ILE A 97 1.97 11.69 3.29
C ILE A 97 0.66 12.46 3.25
N ALA A 98 -0.39 11.92 2.64
CA ALA A 98 -1.69 12.56 2.68
C ALA A 98 -2.20 12.73 4.13
N LEU A 99 -1.95 11.74 5.01
CA LEU A 99 -2.35 11.79 6.41
C LEU A 99 -1.48 12.69 7.29
N HIS A 100 -0.16 12.72 7.08
CA HIS A 100 0.81 13.35 7.99
C HIS A 100 1.59 14.53 7.37
N GLY A 101 1.46 14.72 6.07
CA GLY A 101 2.30 15.58 5.23
C GLY A 101 1.77 16.97 4.97
N ALA A 102 0.95 17.53 5.87
CA ALA A 102 0.51 18.94 5.76
C ALA A 102 1.70 19.92 5.62
N SER A 103 2.87 19.58 6.15
CA SER A 103 4.11 20.35 6.03
C SER A 103 5.12 19.74 5.05
N ALA A 104 4.72 18.77 4.22
CA ALA A 104 5.61 18.13 3.27
C ALA A 104 5.90 19.08 2.10
N PRO A 105 7.15 19.17 1.63
CA PRO A 105 7.48 19.95 0.44
C PRO A 105 6.71 19.45 -0.78
N ILE A 106 6.08 20.35 -1.52
CA ILE A 106 5.29 19.99 -2.71
C ILE A 106 6.13 19.23 -3.75
N MET A 107 7.42 19.58 -3.89
CA MET A 107 8.34 18.88 -4.80
C MET A 107 8.53 17.41 -4.42
N LEU A 108 8.52 17.08 -3.13
CA LEU A 108 8.63 15.71 -2.65
C LEU A 108 7.36 14.91 -2.97
N ILE A 109 6.19 15.53 -2.79
CA ILE A 109 4.90 14.92 -3.16
C ILE A 109 4.86 14.64 -4.66
N ASN A 110 5.25 15.63 -5.48
CA ASN A 110 5.34 15.48 -6.93
C ASN A 110 6.32 14.38 -7.32
N SER A 111 7.49 14.29 -6.66
CA SER A 111 8.47 13.24 -6.94
C SER A 111 7.89 11.83 -6.70
N ILE A 112 7.12 11.65 -5.62
CA ILE A 112 6.48 10.36 -5.31
C ILE A 112 5.40 10.04 -6.32
N TYR A 113 4.61 11.04 -6.73
CA TYR A 113 3.61 10.90 -7.79
C TYR A 113 4.26 10.53 -9.12
N ASP A 114 5.36 11.18 -9.50
CA ASP A 114 6.07 10.92 -10.75
C ASP A 114 6.68 9.51 -10.78
N TYR A 115 7.13 9.00 -9.62
CA TYR A 115 7.62 7.62 -9.52
C TYR A 115 6.52 6.57 -9.61
N TYR A 116 5.32 6.85 -9.10
CA TYR A 116 4.20 5.91 -9.16
C TYR A 116 2.85 6.64 -9.26
N PRO A 117 2.45 7.11 -10.45
CA PRO A 117 1.28 7.96 -10.62
C PRO A 117 -0.02 7.20 -10.35
N ASN A 118 -0.06 5.90 -10.67
CA ASN A 118 -1.20 5.03 -10.38
C ASN A 118 -1.49 4.89 -8.87
N GLY A 119 -0.54 5.28 -7.99
CA GLY A 119 -0.69 5.22 -6.55
C GLY A 119 -1.83 6.09 -6.00
N VAL A 120 -2.23 7.15 -6.70
CA VAL A 120 -3.36 8.01 -6.28
C VAL A 120 -4.71 7.31 -6.38
N HIS A 121 -4.80 6.24 -7.19
CA HIS A 121 -6.01 5.44 -7.40
C HIS A 121 -5.96 4.09 -6.66
N LYS A 122 -4.93 3.85 -5.84
CA LYS A 122 -4.79 2.61 -5.07
C LYS A 122 -5.53 2.71 -3.76
N PHE A 123 -6.37 1.71 -3.50
CA PHE A 123 -7.02 1.51 -2.21
C PHE A 123 -6.08 0.83 -1.22
N ASP A 124 -6.14 1.26 0.04
CA ASP A 124 -5.60 0.52 1.17
C ASP A 124 -6.54 -0.63 1.61
N ASN A 125 -6.18 -1.35 2.67
CA ASN A 125 -6.97 -2.48 3.17
C ASN A 125 -8.35 -2.07 3.73
N HIS A 126 -8.57 -0.78 3.97
CA HIS A 126 -9.84 -0.23 4.45
C HIS A 126 -10.68 0.37 3.32
N GLY A 127 -10.21 0.29 2.07
CA GLY A 127 -10.89 0.89 0.92
C GLY A 127 -10.68 2.40 0.82
N ASN A 128 -9.65 2.96 1.45
CA ASN A 128 -9.32 4.37 1.36
C ASN A 128 -8.31 4.64 0.24
N LEU A 129 -8.54 5.73 -0.48
CA LEU A 129 -7.55 6.36 -1.37
C LEU A 129 -6.67 7.35 -0.58
N PRO A 130 -5.50 7.77 -1.11
CA PRO A 130 -4.71 8.84 -0.51
C PRO A 130 -5.52 10.12 -0.26
N LEU A 131 -6.45 10.46 -1.16
CA LEU A 131 -7.32 11.62 -0.98
C LEU A 131 -8.20 11.54 0.28
N HIS A 132 -8.71 10.35 0.63
CA HIS A 132 -9.49 10.18 1.85
C HIS A 132 -8.65 10.45 3.10
N MET A 133 -7.36 10.07 3.07
CA MET A 133 -6.42 10.36 4.16
C MET A 133 -6.13 11.86 4.27
N ALA A 134 -5.98 12.56 3.15
CA ALA A 134 -5.81 14.02 3.14
C ALA A 134 -7.02 14.73 3.74
N CYS A 135 -8.23 14.35 3.33
CA CYS A 135 -9.45 14.93 3.91
C CYS A 135 -9.59 14.65 5.41
N SER A 136 -9.09 13.50 5.89
CA SER A 136 -9.07 13.18 7.32
C SER A 136 -8.02 13.99 8.11
N ALA A 137 -7.00 14.53 7.45
CA ALA A 137 -5.91 15.26 8.09
C ALA A 137 -6.23 16.74 8.37
N GLY A 138 -7.21 17.32 7.66
CA GLY A 138 -7.65 18.71 7.80
C GLY A 138 -6.81 19.71 7.03
#